data_AF-A0A2W4LQW7-F1
#
_entry.id   AF-A0A2W4LQW7-F1
#
_cell.length_a   1.000
_cell.length_b   1.000
_cell.length_c   1.000
_cell.angle_alpha   90.00
_cell.angle_beta   90.00
_cell.angle_gamma   90.00
#
_symmetry.space_group_name_H-M   'P 1'
#
loop_
_entity.id
_entity.type
_entity.pdbx_description
1 polymer ?
#
loop_
_entity_poly.entity_id
_entity_poly.type
_entity_poly.pdbx_seq_one_letter_code
_entity_poly.pdbx_strand_id
1 'polypeptide(L)'
;MEKLDAFRTSLPDAARDIRLNLENVLKPSTLDQNQVFGVAVACAYAARTPKLTEALLHAAKSHDVPDGVIEDAKAAAILMAMNNVYYR
;
A
#
# COMPACT_ATOMS: atom_id res chain seq x y z
N MET A 1 5.30 5.54 -10.94
CA MET A 1 3.83 5.43 -11.18
C MET A 1 3.48 4.27 -12.10
N GLU A 2 4.25 4.02 -13.17
CA GLU A 2 3.99 2.97 -14.18
C GLU A 2 3.58 1.58 -13.60
N LYS A 3 4.29 1.06 -12.58
CA LYS A 3 3.95 -0.24 -11.98
C LYS A 3 2.59 -0.25 -11.27
N LEU A 4 2.20 0.84 -10.64
CA LEU A 4 0.92 0.97 -9.96
C LEU A 4 -0.23 1.09 -10.97
N ASP A 5 -0.03 1.84 -12.04
CA ASP A 5 -1.00 1.93 -13.13
C ASP A 5 -1.15 0.60 -13.88
N ALA A 6 -0.07 -0.15 -14.06
CA ALA A 6 -0.10 -1.50 -14.62
C ALA A 6 -0.88 -2.46 -13.72
N PHE A 7 -0.64 -2.45 -12.40
CA PHE A 7 -1.43 -3.23 -11.44
C PHE A 7 -2.92 -2.86 -11.51
N ARG A 8 -3.22 -1.56 -11.49
CA ARG A 8 -4.59 -1.06 -11.54
C ARG A 8 -5.32 -1.49 -12.82
N THR A 9 -4.66 -1.38 -13.97
CA THR A 9 -5.21 -1.79 -15.27
C THR A 9 -5.39 -3.31 -15.38
N SER A 10 -4.64 -4.10 -14.60
CA SER A 10 -4.81 -5.56 -14.55
C SER A 10 -6.05 -6.03 -13.80
N LEU A 11 -6.72 -5.14 -13.05
CA LEU A 11 -7.94 -5.49 -12.30
C LEU A 11 -9.14 -5.66 -13.25
N PRO A 12 -9.99 -6.69 -13.04
CA PRO A 12 -11.11 -7.00 -13.92
C PRO A 12 -12.17 -5.88 -13.92
N ASP A 13 -13.02 -5.82 -14.94
CA ASP A 13 -14.06 -4.78 -15.06
C ASP A 13 -15.03 -4.73 -13.87
N ALA A 14 -15.34 -5.87 -13.27
CA ALA A 14 -16.12 -5.96 -12.05
C ALA A 14 -15.49 -5.20 -10.85
N ALA A 15 -14.19 -4.91 -10.90
CA ALA A 15 -13.44 -4.18 -9.88
C ALA A 15 -13.23 -2.69 -10.22
N ARG A 16 -14.08 -2.10 -11.08
CA ARG A 16 -13.99 -0.69 -11.50
C ARG A 16 -13.86 0.28 -10.32
N ASP A 17 -14.68 0.12 -9.30
CA ASP A 17 -14.67 1.03 -8.14
C ASP A 17 -13.40 0.87 -7.31
N ILE A 18 -12.84 -0.34 -7.22
CA ILE A 18 -11.55 -0.60 -6.58
C ILE A 18 -10.43 0.14 -7.32
N ARG A 19 -10.43 0.13 -8.66
CA ARG A 19 -9.45 0.89 -9.45
C ARG A 19 -9.50 2.39 -9.14
N LEU A 20 -10.71 2.95 -9.10
CA LEU A 20 -10.91 4.37 -8.83
C LEU A 20 -10.47 4.73 -7.41
N ASN A 21 -10.90 3.93 -6.42
CA ASN A 21 -10.58 4.17 -5.03
C ASN A 21 -9.08 4.01 -4.73
N LEU A 22 -8.39 3.07 -5.37
CA LEU A 22 -6.94 2.91 -5.20
C LEU A 22 -6.17 4.20 -5.55
N GLU A 23 -6.59 4.93 -6.60
CA GLU A 23 -5.98 6.21 -6.93
C GLU A 23 -6.32 7.29 -5.90
N ASN A 24 -7.57 7.31 -5.43
CA ASN A 24 -8.04 8.35 -4.52
C ASN A 24 -7.41 8.25 -3.13
N VAL A 25 -7.27 7.05 -2.58
CA VAL A 25 -6.72 6.84 -1.22
C VAL A 25 -5.22 7.12 -1.14
N LEU A 26 -4.52 7.15 -2.27
CA LEU A 26 -3.08 7.46 -2.34
C LEU A 26 -2.80 8.97 -2.44
N LYS A 27 -3.82 9.81 -2.53
CA LYS A 27 -3.69 11.27 -2.51
C LYS A 27 -3.69 11.76 -1.05
N PRO A 28 -2.76 12.66 -0.66
CA PRO A 28 -2.78 13.27 0.66
C PRO A 28 -4.12 13.95 0.95
N SER A 29 -4.57 13.83 2.19
CA SER A 29 -5.80 14.47 2.67
C SER A 29 -5.65 14.87 4.14
N THR A 30 -6.26 14.15 5.06
CA THR A 30 -5.99 14.27 6.50
C THR A 30 -4.65 13.66 6.89
N LEU A 31 -4.15 12.71 6.10
CA LEU A 31 -2.83 12.12 6.23
C LEU A 31 -1.84 12.83 5.29
N ASP A 32 -0.62 13.06 5.79
CA ASP A 32 0.49 13.50 4.95
C ASP A 32 0.96 12.37 3.99
N GLN A 33 1.82 12.72 3.03
CA GLN A 33 2.27 11.78 2.00
C GLN A 33 2.99 10.55 2.59
N ASN A 34 3.82 10.74 3.61
CA ASN A 34 4.57 9.65 4.22
C ASN A 34 3.61 8.70 4.96
N GLN A 35 2.62 9.26 5.66
CA GLN A 35 1.58 8.49 6.33
C GLN A 35 0.72 7.71 5.35
N VAL A 36 0.28 8.33 4.25
CA VAL A 36 -0.51 7.66 3.19
C VAL A 36 0.23 6.45 2.64
N PHE A 37 1.48 6.63 2.20
CA PHE A 37 2.25 5.53 1.64
C PHE A 37 2.67 4.50 2.68
N GLY A 38 2.98 4.90 3.91
CA GLY A 38 3.26 3.98 5.01
C GLY A 38 2.08 3.04 5.29
N VAL A 39 0.86 3.58 5.40
CA VAL A 39 -0.35 2.78 5.57
C VAL A 39 -0.59 1.89 4.36
N ALA A 40 -0.49 2.42 3.14
CA ALA A 40 -0.71 1.65 1.92
C ALA A 40 0.25 0.46 1.80
N VAL A 41 1.54 0.65 2.09
CA VAL A 41 2.55 -0.41 2.07
C VAL A 41 2.27 -1.46 3.15
N ALA A 42 1.93 -1.05 4.38
CA ALA A 42 1.56 -1.99 5.45
C ALA A 42 0.32 -2.82 5.07
N CYS A 43 -0.70 -2.20 4.51
CA CYS A 43 -1.90 -2.88 4.00
C CYS A 43 -1.57 -3.86 2.86
N ALA A 44 -0.66 -3.51 1.96
CA ALA A 44 -0.24 -4.39 0.86
C ALA A 44 0.43 -5.67 1.38
N TYR A 45 1.30 -5.54 2.40
CA TYR A 45 1.90 -6.69 3.08
C TYR A 45 0.84 -7.53 3.79
N ALA A 46 -0.09 -6.90 4.52
CA ALA A 46 -1.17 -7.59 5.20
C ALA A 46 -2.10 -8.35 4.22
N ALA A 47 -2.33 -7.79 3.02
CA ALA A 47 -3.11 -8.40 1.94
C ALA A 47 -2.35 -9.53 1.20
N ARG A 48 -1.06 -9.74 1.49
CA ARG A 48 -0.22 -10.82 0.94
C ARG A 48 -0.27 -10.92 -0.58
N THR A 49 -0.27 -9.78 -1.26
CA THR A 49 -0.36 -9.71 -2.72
C THR A 49 0.95 -9.14 -3.30
N PRO A 50 1.91 -9.99 -3.73
CA PRO A 50 3.25 -9.54 -4.10
C PRO A 50 3.25 -8.45 -5.19
N LYS A 51 2.37 -8.58 -6.20
CA LYS A 51 2.24 -7.59 -7.28
C LYS A 51 1.82 -6.21 -6.76
N LEU A 52 0.89 -6.16 -5.81
CA LEU A 52 0.43 -4.93 -5.19
C LEU A 52 1.53 -4.32 -4.30
N THR A 53 2.20 -5.16 -3.50
CA THR A 53 3.32 -4.72 -2.65
C THR A 53 4.43 -4.10 -3.50
N GLU A 54 4.86 -4.76 -4.58
CA GLU A 54 5.90 -4.23 -5.47
C GLU A 54 5.47 -2.90 -6.11
N ALA A 55 4.23 -2.82 -6.59
CA ALA A 55 3.69 -1.60 -7.19
C ALA A 55 3.67 -0.42 -6.20
N LEU A 56 3.26 -0.65 -4.96
CA LEU A 56 3.20 0.38 -3.92
C LEU A 56 4.58 0.77 -3.39
N LEU A 57 5.53 -0.16 -3.27
CA LEU A 57 6.91 0.16 -2.94
C LEU A 57 7.56 1.05 -4.01
N HIS A 58 7.34 0.73 -5.29
CA HIS A 58 7.80 1.58 -6.38
C HIS A 58 7.12 2.96 -6.33
N ALA A 59 5.81 3.01 -6.07
CA ALA A 59 5.08 4.27 -6.00
C ALA A 59 5.57 5.15 -4.84
N ALA A 60 5.79 4.58 -3.66
CA ALA A 60 6.33 5.29 -2.49
C ALA A 60 7.72 5.88 -2.78
N LYS A 61 8.62 5.09 -3.37
CA LYS A 61 9.95 5.58 -3.79
C LYS A 61 9.88 6.70 -4.83
N SER A 62 8.92 6.63 -5.76
CA SER A 62 8.72 7.70 -6.75
C SER A 62 8.21 9.02 -6.15
N HIS A 63 7.71 8.99 -4.91
CA HIS A 63 7.25 10.16 -4.16
C HIS A 63 8.24 10.53 -3.05
N ASP A 64 9.49 10.08 -3.11
CA ASP A 64 10.53 10.40 -2.12
C ASP A 64 10.14 10.05 -0.67
N VAL A 65 9.30 9.01 -0.49
CA VAL A 65 8.97 8.49 0.84
C VAL A 65 10.25 7.90 1.45
N PRO A 66 10.66 8.32 2.66
CA PRO A 66 11.89 7.83 3.27
C PRO A 66 11.88 6.32 3.48
N ASP A 67 13.03 5.66 3.29
CA ASP A 67 13.14 4.20 3.47
C ASP A 67 12.76 3.76 4.90
N GLY A 68 12.99 4.59 5.91
CA GLY A 68 12.57 4.32 7.29
C GLY A 68 11.06 4.15 7.43
N VAL A 69 10.26 4.93 6.70
CA VAL A 69 8.78 4.80 6.70
C VAL A 69 8.36 3.47 6.07
N ILE A 70 9.07 3.02 5.03
CA ILE A 70 8.80 1.75 4.36
C ILE A 70 9.13 0.56 5.27
N GLU A 71 10.28 0.61 5.96
CA GLU A 71 10.67 -0.44 6.91
C GLU A 71 9.73 -0.47 8.13
N ASP A 72 9.31 0.69 8.65
CA ASP A 72 8.33 0.77 9.74
C ASP A 72 6.96 0.20 9.32
N ALA A 73 6.50 0.49 8.10
CA ALA A 73 5.26 -0.07 7.56
C ALA A 73 5.31 -1.61 7.47
N LYS A 74 6.46 -2.15 7.05
CA LYS A 74 6.69 -3.61 7.00
C LYS A 74 6.74 -4.22 8.42
N ALA A 75 7.43 -3.58 9.35
CA ALA A 75 7.49 -4.01 10.74
C ALA A 75 6.09 -4.03 11.38
N ALA A 76 5.29 -2.98 11.16
CA ALA A 76 3.91 -2.90 11.62
C ALA A 76 3.07 -4.08 11.06
N ALA A 77 3.17 -4.39 9.77
CA ALA A 77 2.45 -5.51 9.17
C ALA A 77 2.85 -6.87 9.81
N ILE A 78 4.15 -7.08 10.10
CA ILE A 78 4.65 -8.30 10.75
C ILE A 78 4.12 -8.42 12.19
N LEU A 79 4.24 -7.34 12.98
CA LEU A 79 3.77 -7.31 14.36
C LEU A 79 2.27 -7.57 14.43
N MET A 80 1.48 -6.93 13.56
CA MET A 80 0.03 -7.09 13.54
C MET A 80 -0.38 -8.48 13.04
N ALA A 81 0.37 -9.11 12.13
CA ALA A 81 0.10 -10.48 11.72
C ALA A 81 0.19 -11.47 12.90
N MET A 82 1.13 -11.26 13.82
CA MET A 82 1.25 -12.05 15.04
C MET A 82 0.16 -11.67 16.06
N ASN A 83 0.06 -10.38 16.41
CA ASN A 83 -0.83 -9.90 17.46
C ASN A 83 -2.30 -10.16 17.16
N ASN A 84 -2.74 -9.97 15.91
CA ASN A 84 -4.13 -10.22 15.51
C ASN A 84 -4.52 -11.70 15.58
N VAL A 85 -3.57 -12.62 15.65
CA VAL A 85 -3.85 -14.05 15.87
C VAL A 85 -3.84 -14.37 17.35
N TYR A 86 -2.85 -13.86 18.09
CA TYR A 86 -2.68 -14.15 19.51
C TYR A 86 -3.81 -13.55 20.38
N TYR A 87 -4.27 -12.35 20.05
CA TYR A 87 -5.22 -11.58 20.87
C TYR A 87 -6.67 -11.54 20.33
N ARG A 88 -7.00 -12.35 19.32
CA ARG A 88 -8.36 -12.40 18.74
C ARG A 88 -9.25 -13.40 19.46
#